data_AF-A0A1X0XIS3-F1
#
_entry.id   AF-A0A1X0XIS3-F1
#
_cell.length_a   1.000
_cell.length_b   1.000
_cell.length_c   1.000
_cell.angle_alpha   90.00
_cell.angle_beta   90.00
_cell.angle_gamma   90.00
#
_symmetry.space_group_name_H-M   'P 1'
#
loop_
_entity.id
_entity.type
_entity.pdbx_description
1 polymer ?
#
loop_
_entity_poly.entity_id
_entity_poly.type
_entity_poly.pdbx_seq_one_letter_code
_entity_poly.pdbx_strand_id
1 'polypeptide(L)'
;MTDTITTEAEQNTGEHPALGVIEHIDPHSLVLDNNVRDEAALGTQFVASIKEHGVLTPIAAVRDRDGQLRVRSGQRRTLAAREAGLASVPVYVRTATAGDDDKAQLVERVSEQIVENDQRAQLTELQRTRGIQQMIDAGVSITRVAKKLSVGKDTVKAAAAAAKSQAAMHGLAEGQLSLTEAAALTEFEDLPGAINRLMQVAGTRSFEHVVAQLRQERVAAEAEAAAAQPYVERGFTWLQQRPETSDPGCIALHHLRTADGAEADEQVVTDPAQWAVQLYETEIVVDVATGEAVDEDDVDWDTQDQPEATPAEGLRHADTVTDATGYVAHYFCLDFRAAGLTPEPWFARRAGLAEDTSSGDGAVDLDAEAAQARRERAEAERAEADKRERRKVLALNKLGDAAMGVRRDFLTKLLARKTPPKGAAIFVATCLAGDPYLLTHHNAVETTAELLGIERAAVAKQASDLGAGGDNRAQVITLALVLGALESALCGVSGSVHCSDVLPLRISQRQGCRYRGMPARRWFGSARAI
;
A
#
# COMPACT_ATOMS: atom_id res chain seq x y z
N MET A 1 -68.01 -27.55 -39.99
CA MET A 1 -66.62 -27.07 -39.90
C MET A 1 -66.15 -27.38 -38.50
N THR A 2 -65.49 -28.52 -38.35
CA THR A 2 -64.99 -29.05 -37.08
C THR A 2 -63.54 -29.40 -37.38
N ASP A 3 -62.66 -28.43 -37.20
CA ASP A 3 -61.22 -28.65 -37.40
C ASP A 3 -60.64 -29.26 -36.14
N THR A 4 -60.25 -30.52 -36.28
CA THR A 4 -59.55 -31.32 -35.29
C THR A 4 -58.07 -30.95 -35.40
N ILE A 5 -57.53 -30.27 -34.39
CA ILE A 5 -56.08 -30.07 -34.29
C ILE A 5 -55.52 -31.22 -33.45
N THR A 6 -54.97 -32.22 -34.13
CA THR A 6 -54.08 -33.22 -33.54
C THR A 6 -52.75 -32.55 -33.28
N THR A 7 -52.42 -32.28 -32.02
CA THR A 7 -51.05 -31.91 -31.62
C THR A 7 -50.37 -33.17 -31.11
N GLU A 8 -49.56 -33.81 -31.94
CA GLU A 8 -48.60 -34.81 -31.52
C GLU A 8 -47.57 -34.10 -30.62
N ALA A 9 -47.69 -34.30 -29.31
CA ALA A 9 -46.67 -33.91 -28.36
C ALA A 9 -45.51 -34.91 -28.51
N GLU A 10 -44.46 -34.51 -29.22
CA GLU A 10 -43.16 -35.17 -29.12
C GLU A 10 -42.70 -35.10 -27.66
N GLN A 11 -42.88 -36.21 -26.95
CA GLN A 11 -42.32 -36.43 -25.63
C GLN A 11 -40.81 -36.57 -25.78
N ASN A 12 -40.10 -35.44 -25.68
CA ASN A 12 -38.66 -35.43 -25.46
C ASN A 12 -38.39 -35.95 -24.04
N THR A 13 -38.41 -37.28 -23.88
CA THR A 13 -38.01 -37.99 -22.66
C THR A 13 -36.48 -38.01 -22.60
N GLY A 14 -35.89 -36.83 -22.40
CA GLY A 14 -34.60 -36.78 -21.74
C GLY A 14 -34.79 -37.29 -20.33
N GLU A 15 -34.42 -38.54 -20.06
CA GLU A 15 -34.24 -39.05 -18.70
C GLU A 15 -33.23 -38.16 -17.98
N HIS A 16 -33.72 -37.12 -17.32
CA HIS A 16 -32.99 -36.50 -16.23
C HIS A 16 -33.04 -37.51 -15.08
N PRO A 17 -31.90 -38.10 -14.66
CA PRO A 17 -31.90 -38.98 -13.51
C PRO A 17 -32.51 -38.22 -12.33
N ALA A 18 -33.45 -38.85 -11.62
CA ALA A 18 -34.12 -38.22 -10.48
C ALA A 18 -33.05 -37.80 -9.45
N LEU A 19 -32.75 -36.49 -9.39
CA LEU A 19 -31.68 -35.92 -8.57
C LEU A 19 -31.95 -36.02 -7.05
N GLY A 20 -33.15 -36.45 -6.64
CA GLY A 20 -33.55 -36.66 -5.25
C GLY A 20 -35.04 -36.96 -5.09
N VAL A 21 -35.44 -37.42 -3.90
CA VAL A 21 -36.82 -37.77 -3.52
C VAL A 21 -37.31 -36.95 -2.32
N ILE A 22 -38.61 -36.67 -2.22
CA ILE A 22 -39.18 -36.04 -1.01
C ILE A 22 -39.61 -37.14 -0.05
N GLU A 23 -39.05 -37.12 1.16
CA GLU A 23 -39.36 -38.03 2.26
C GLU A 23 -39.86 -37.24 3.48
N HIS A 24 -40.74 -37.85 4.27
CA HIS A 24 -41.27 -37.27 5.52
C HIS A 24 -40.48 -37.83 6.70
N ILE A 25 -39.66 -37.00 7.34
CA ILE A 25 -38.64 -37.42 8.31
C ILE A 25 -38.88 -36.72 9.65
N ASP A 26 -38.56 -37.39 10.77
CA ASP A 26 -38.55 -36.76 12.09
C ASP A 26 -37.46 -35.65 12.11
N PRO A 27 -37.80 -34.39 12.40
CA PRO A 27 -36.82 -33.32 12.45
C PRO A 27 -35.68 -33.58 13.45
N HIS A 28 -35.88 -34.40 14.50
CA HIS A 28 -34.83 -34.78 15.46
C HIS A 28 -33.82 -35.80 14.92
N SER A 29 -34.17 -36.60 13.90
CA SER A 29 -33.25 -37.56 13.29
C SER A 29 -32.32 -36.94 12.24
N LEU A 30 -32.55 -35.68 11.85
CA LEU A 30 -31.70 -34.95 10.91
C LEU A 30 -30.38 -34.51 11.56
N VAL A 31 -29.26 -34.71 10.88
CA VAL A 31 -27.95 -34.23 11.35
C VAL A 31 -27.73 -32.80 10.86
N LEU A 32 -27.42 -31.89 11.80
CA LEU A 32 -27.06 -30.50 11.52
C LEU A 32 -25.53 -30.36 11.64
N ASP A 33 -24.86 -30.09 10.53
CA ASP A 33 -23.44 -29.75 10.51
C ASP A 33 -23.22 -28.27 10.92
N ASN A 34 -21.96 -27.92 11.19
CA ASN A 34 -21.56 -26.52 11.39
C ASN A 34 -21.93 -25.64 10.18
N ASN A 35 -22.46 -24.45 10.47
CA ASN A 35 -22.84 -23.46 9.48
C ASN A 35 -21.79 -22.33 9.41
N VAL A 36 -21.68 -21.70 8.24
CA VAL A 36 -20.91 -20.47 8.04
C VAL A 36 -21.47 -19.30 8.87
N ARG A 37 -22.77 -19.31 9.22
CA ARG A 37 -23.37 -18.36 10.17
C ARG A 37 -23.26 -18.86 11.61
N ASP A 38 -22.90 -17.94 12.51
CA ASP A 38 -22.79 -18.22 13.95
C ASP A 38 -24.16 -18.45 14.62
N GLU A 39 -25.20 -17.74 14.17
CA GLU A 39 -26.56 -17.85 14.72
C GLU A 39 -27.64 -18.11 13.67
N ALA A 40 -28.47 -19.12 13.90
CA ALA A 40 -29.71 -19.33 13.19
C ALA A 40 -30.82 -18.55 13.90
N ALA A 41 -30.95 -17.24 13.65
CA ALA A 41 -31.98 -16.41 14.28
C ALA A 41 -33.40 -17.00 14.11
N LEU A 42 -33.94 -17.57 15.19
CA LEU A 42 -35.28 -18.15 15.28
C LEU A 42 -36.19 -17.15 16.00
N GLY A 43 -37.06 -16.47 15.24
CA GLY A 43 -38.07 -15.60 15.83
C GLY A 43 -39.22 -16.44 16.38
N THR A 44 -39.76 -16.05 17.53
CA THR A 44 -40.95 -16.69 18.15
C THR A 44 -42.14 -16.78 17.18
N GLN A 45 -42.36 -15.74 16.38
CA GLN A 45 -43.40 -15.73 15.33
C GLN A 45 -43.15 -16.78 14.23
N PHE A 46 -41.88 -17.04 13.89
CA PHE A 46 -41.52 -18.04 12.89
C PHE A 46 -41.77 -19.46 13.40
N VAL A 47 -41.41 -19.74 14.67
CA VAL A 47 -41.71 -21.03 15.31
C VAL A 47 -43.22 -21.25 15.41
N ALA A 48 -43.98 -20.22 15.79
CA ALA A 48 -45.44 -20.28 15.83
C ALA A 48 -46.05 -20.60 14.44
N SER A 49 -45.54 -19.96 13.39
CA SER A 49 -45.96 -20.23 12.01
C SER A 49 -45.68 -21.68 11.59
N ILE A 50 -44.50 -22.22 11.92
CA ILE A 50 -44.13 -23.62 11.65
C ILE A 50 -45.02 -24.58 12.45
N LYS A 51 -45.39 -24.23 13.68
CA LYS A 51 -46.31 -25.03 14.50
C LYS A 51 -47.72 -25.10 13.91
N GLU A 52 -48.20 -24.00 13.35
CA GLU A 52 -49.56 -23.89 12.80
C GLU A 52 -49.68 -24.47 11.38
N HIS A 53 -48.70 -24.20 10.51
CA HIS A 53 -48.77 -24.52 9.08
C HIS A 53 -47.84 -25.67 8.66
N GLY A 54 -46.98 -26.14 9.56
CA GLY A 54 -45.91 -27.08 9.23
C GLY A 54 -44.81 -26.44 8.38
N VAL A 55 -43.89 -27.27 7.89
CA VAL A 55 -42.79 -26.82 7.01
C VAL A 55 -43.26 -26.89 5.55
N LEU A 56 -43.62 -25.75 4.96
CA LEU A 56 -44.17 -25.69 3.60
C LEU A 56 -43.14 -25.91 2.49
N THR A 57 -41.93 -25.37 2.66
CA THR A 57 -40.83 -25.59 1.72
C THR A 57 -39.98 -26.76 2.24
N PRO A 58 -39.74 -27.82 1.46
CA PRO A 58 -38.96 -28.96 1.92
C PRO A 58 -37.53 -28.59 2.36
N ILE A 59 -37.03 -29.24 3.40
CA ILE A 59 -35.63 -29.13 3.86
C ILE A 59 -34.77 -29.93 2.87
N ALA A 60 -33.65 -29.36 2.41
CA ALA A 60 -32.74 -30.10 1.53
C ALA A 60 -31.72 -30.86 2.39
N ALA A 61 -31.62 -32.18 2.21
CA ALA A 61 -30.66 -33.02 2.91
C ALA A 61 -29.93 -33.96 1.92
N VAL A 62 -28.75 -34.41 2.32
CA VAL A 62 -28.01 -35.47 1.62
C VAL A 62 -27.96 -36.68 2.52
N ARG A 63 -28.28 -37.84 1.95
CA ARG A 63 -28.06 -39.13 2.60
C ARG A 63 -26.60 -39.53 2.42
N ASP A 64 -25.87 -39.64 3.53
CA ASP A 64 -24.46 -40.08 3.50
C ASP A 64 -24.34 -41.61 3.39
N ARG A 65 -23.09 -42.10 3.38
CA ARG A 65 -22.80 -43.54 3.22
C ARG A 65 -23.28 -44.38 4.39
N ASP A 66 -23.39 -43.78 5.58
CA ASP A 66 -23.88 -44.42 6.80
C ASP A 66 -25.41 -44.37 6.92
N GLY A 67 -26.09 -43.80 5.90
CA GLY A 67 -27.54 -43.66 5.86
C GLY A 67 -28.08 -42.46 6.65
N GLN A 68 -27.20 -41.63 7.23
CA GLN A 68 -27.60 -40.44 7.98
C GLN A 68 -28.02 -39.33 7.02
N LEU A 69 -29.06 -38.59 7.42
CA LEU A 69 -29.57 -37.46 6.65
C LEU A 69 -28.97 -36.15 7.17
N ARG A 70 -28.00 -35.61 6.44
CA ARG A 70 -27.32 -34.35 6.76
C ARG A 70 -28.00 -33.18 6.06
N VAL A 71 -28.44 -32.19 6.83
CA VAL A 71 -29.11 -31.00 6.29
C VAL A 71 -28.12 -30.14 5.51
N ARG A 72 -28.44 -29.86 4.25
CA ARG A 72 -27.70 -28.92 3.38
C ARG A 72 -28.30 -27.52 3.43
N SER A 73 -29.63 -27.42 3.30
CA SER A 73 -30.35 -26.16 3.35
C SER A 73 -31.65 -26.30 4.15
N GLY A 74 -31.99 -25.27 4.93
CA GLY A 74 -33.17 -25.27 5.80
C GLY A 74 -32.89 -25.52 7.29
N GLN A 75 -31.69 -25.19 7.78
CA GLN A 75 -31.35 -25.31 9.20
C GLN A 75 -32.34 -24.55 10.11
N ARG A 76 -32.73 -23.31 9.77
CA ARG A 76 -33.76 -22.56 10.52
C ARG A 76 -35.10 -23.29 10.58
N ARG A 77 -35.52 -23.92 9.46
CA ARG A 77 -36.76 -24.71 9.40
C ARG A 77 -36.65 -25.97 10.25
N THR A 78 -35.50 -26.64 10.22
CA THR A 78 -35.23 -27.83 11.03
C THR A 78 -35.28 -27.52 12.52
N LEU A 79 -34.59 -26.47 12.96
CA LEU A 79 -34.58 -26.04 14.36
C LEU A 79 -35.96 -25.56 14.82
N ALA A 80 -36.67 -24.76 14.00
CA ALA A 80 -38.03 -24.33 14.31
C ALA A 80 -39.01 -25.51 14.40
N ALA A 81 -38.86 -26.54 13.56
CA ALA A 81 -39.69 -27.74 13.61
C ALA A 81 -39.45 -28.58 14.87
N ARG A 82 -38.18 -28.68 15.31
CA ARG A 82 -37.82 -29.31 16.60
C ARG A 82 -38.43 -28.54 17.77
N GLU A 83 -38.31 -27.22 17.77
CA GLU A 83 -38.85 -26.36 18.83
C GLU A 83 -40.40 -26.37 18.85
N ALA A 84 -41.03 -26.43 17.68
CA ALA A 84 -42.48 -26.56 17.54
C ALA A 84 -43.01 -27.96 17.92
N GLY A 85 -42.13 -28.96 18.07
CA GLY A 85 -42.49 -30.33 18.42
C GLY A 85 -43.19 -31.10 17.28
N LEU A 86 -42.85 -30.81 16.02
CA LEU A 86 -43.43 -31.51 14.87
C LEU A 86 -42.93 -32.96 14.79
N ALA A 87 -43.85 -33.91 14.56
CA ALA A 87 -43.51 -35.33 14.43
C ALA A 87 -42.87 -35.69 13.08
N SER A 88 -43.09 -34.88 12.05
CA SER A 88 -42.55 -35.11 10.71
C SER A 88 -42.45 -33.82 9.90
N VAL A 89 -41.41 -33.72 9.08
CA VAL A 89 -41.17 -32.61 8.14
C VAL A 89 -40.85 -33.13 6.73
N PRO A 90 -41.27 -32.44 5.67
CA PRO A 90 -40.88 -32.79 4.30
C PRO A 90 -39.40 -32.46 4.06
N VAL A 91 -38.64 -33.44 3.58
CA VAL A 91 -37.22 -33.37 3.28
C VAL A 91 -36.96 -33.81 1.85
N TYR A 92 -36.36 -32.96 1.04
CA TYR A 92 -35.82 -33.33 -0.26
C TYR A 92 -34.44 -33.97 -0.08
N VAL A 93 -34.36 -35.29 -0.26
CA VAL A 93 -33.18 -36.11 -0.06
C VAL A 93 -32.46 -36.32 -1.39
N ARG A 94 -31.23 -35.81 -1.49
CA ARG A 94 -30.29 -36.14 -2.57
C ARG A 94 -29.41 -37.31 -2.13
N THR A 95 -29.12 -38.24 -3.03
CA THR A 95 -28.12 -39.28 -2.79
C THR A 95 -26.72 -38.70 -2.97
N ALA A 96 -25.82 -38.94 -2.01
CA ALA A 96 -24.41 -38.61 -2.19
C ALA A 96 -23.85 -39.41 -3.37
N THR A 97 -23.03 -38.77 -4.21
CA THR A 97 -22.35 -39.48 -5.30
C THR A 97 -21.26 -40.39 -4.72
N ALA A 98 -21.08 -41.58 -5.33
CA ALA A 98 -20.22 -42.65 -4.80
C ALA A 98 -18.72 -42.30 -4.61
N GLY A 99 -18.29 -41.10 -5.02
CA GLY A 99 -16.93 -40.57 -4.84
C GLY A 99 -16.76 -39.53 -3.73
N ASP A 100 -17.83 -39.13 -3.03
CA ASP A 100 -17.75 -37.99 -2.09
C ASP A 100 -17.15 -38.43 -0.75
N ASP A 101 -15.89 -38.08 -0.49
CA ASP A 101 -15.32 -38.12 0.87
C ASP A 101 -15.92 -37.00 1.75
N ASP A 102 -15.69 -37.06 3.06
CA ASP A 102 -16.22 -36.06 4.01
C ASP A 102 -15.76 -34.63 3.68
N LYS A 103 -14.59 -34.45 3.05
CA LYS A 103 -14.07 -33.15 2.63
C LYS A 103 -14.81 -32.63 1.42
N ALA A 104 -15.08 -33.46 0.41
CA ALA A 104 -15.89 -33.10 -0.76
C ALA A 104 -17.29 -32.67 -0.32
N GLN A 105 -17.89 -33.41 0.61
CA GLN A 105 -19.17 -33.05 1.20
C GLN A 105 -19.11 -31.73 1.98
N LEU A 106 -18.05 -31.47 2.73
CA LEU A 106 -17.85 -30.19 3.41
C LEU A 106 -17.73 -29.04 2.42
N VAL A 107 -16.93 -29.20 1.36
CA VAL A 107 -16.72 -28.17 0.34
C VAL A 107 -18.00 -27.87 -0.41
N GLU A 108 -18.79 -28.88 -0.79
CA GLU A 108 -20.13 -28.67 -1.37
C GLU A 108 -21.03 -27.89 -0.40
N ARG A 109 -21.15 -28.33 0.85
CA ARG A 109 -21.97 -27.66 1.88
C ARG A 109 -21.61 -26.19 2.03
N VAL A 110 -20.34 -25.89 2.27
CA VAL A 110 -19.87 -24.54 2.53
C VAL A 110 -20.09 -23.66 1.30
N SER A 111 -19.85 -24.19 0.09
CA SER A 111 -20.10 -23.46 -1.14
C SER A 111 -21.57 -23.14 -1.37
N GLU A 112 -22.47 -24.11 -1.16
CA GLU A 112 -23.92 -23.91 -1.27
C GLU A 112 -24.41 -22.90 -0.23
N GLN A 113 -23.91 -22.99 1.01
CA GLN A 113 -24.25 -22.04 2.07
C GLN A 113 -23.81 -20.61 1.72
N ILE A 114 -22.60 -20.40 1.20
CA ILE A 114 -22.14 -19.06 0.81
C ILE A 114 -22.98 -18.53 -0.35
N VAL A 115 -23.18 -19.32 -1.40
CA VAL A 115 -23.92 -18.91 -2.61
C VAL A 115 -25.40 -18.64 -2.31
N GLU A 116 -26.07 -19.47 -1.51
CA GLU A 116 -27.48 -19.28 -1.13
C GLU A 116 -27.66 -18.01 -0.30
N ASN A 117 -26.74 -17.73 0.64
CA ASN A 117 -26.83 -16.54 1.48
C ASN A 117 -26.52 -15.26 0.70
N ASP A 118 -25.56 -15.29 -0.23
CA ASP A 118 -25.24 -14.16 -1.12
C ASP A 118 -26.46 -13.69 -1.94
N GLN A 119 -27.39 -14.60 -2.25
CA GLN A 119 -28.61 -14.30 -3.01
C GLN A 119 -29.82 -13.89 -2.14
N ARG A 120 -29.73 -13.96 -0.80
CA ARG A 120 -30.85 -13.62 0.11
C ARG A 120 -30.52 -12.49 1.08
N ALA A 121 -29.59 -12.77 1.99
CA ALA A 121 -29.14 -11.85 3.03
C ALA A 121 -27.64 -12.07 3.20
N GLN A 122 -26.85 -11.05 2.82
CA GLN A 122 -25.41 -11.16 2.68
C GLN A 122 -24.77 -11.64 3.99
N LEU A 123 -23.82 -12.59 3.86
CA LEU A 123 -22.94 -12.96 4.96
C LEU A 123 -22.10 -11.75 5.37
N THR A 124 -21.72 -11.68 6.65
CA THR A 124 -20.70 -10.71 7.06
C THR A 124 -19.36 -11.08 6.43
N GLU A 125 -18.46 -10.10 6.28
CA GLU A 125 -17.13 -10.37 5.70
C GLU A 125 -16.32 -11.37 6.53
N LEU A 126 -16.50 -11.37 7.85
CA LEU A 126 -15.95 -12.40 8.75
C LEU A 126 -16.47 -13.81 8.40
N GLN A 127 -17.78 -13.97 8.27
CA GLN A 127 -18.41 -15.26 7.97
C GLN A 127 -17.95 -15.76 6.59
N ARG A 128 -17.92 -14.88 5.60
CA ARG A 128 -17.39 -15.18 4.26
C ARG A 128 -15.93 -15.64 4.34
N THR A 129 -15.10 -14.93 5.12
CA THR A 129 -13.68 -15.28 5.32
C THR A 129 -13.51 -16.68 5.91
N ARG A 130 -14.26 -16.99 6.98
CA ARG A 130 -14.24 -18.31 7.62
C ARG A 130 -14.67 -19.42 6.66
N GLY A 131 -15.75 -19.19 5.90
CA GLY A 131 -16.23 -20.16 4.91
C GLY A 131 -15.23 -20.40 3.78
N ILE A 132 -14.58 -19.36 3.27
CA ILE A 132 -13.50 -19.49 2.28
C ILE A 132 -12.33 -20.29 2.86
N GLN A 133 -11.90 -19.97 4.08
CA GLN A 133 -10.79 -20.65 4.74
C GLN A 133 -11.09 -22.15 4.95
N GLN A 134 -12.31 -22.50 5.37
CA GLN A 134 -12.73 -23.90 5.52
C GLN A 134 -12.59 -24.70 4.22
N MET A 135 -12.90 -24.11 3.06
CA MET A 135 -12.72 -24.78 1.78
C MET A 135 -11.24 -24.96 1.43
N ILE A 136 -10.39 -23.98 1.77
CA ILE A 136 -8.95 -24.07 1.55
C ILE A 136 -8.33 -25.15 2.44
N ASP A 137 -8.72 -25.20 3.72
CA ASP A 137 -8.26 -26.21 4.68
C ASP A 137 -8.70 -27.63 4.28
N ALA A 138 -9.83 -27.76 3.58
CA ALA A 138 -10.29 -29.00 2.98
C ALA A 138 -9.49 -29.41 1.72
N GLY A 139 -8.51 -28.63 1.29
CA GLY A 139 -7.60 -28.92 0.17
C GLY A 139 -8.04 -28.34 -1.17
N VAL A 140 -9.02 -27.43 -1.20
CA VAL A 140 -9.48 -26.80 -2.44
C VAL A 140 -8.56 -25.65 -2.83
N SER A 141 -8.00 -25.69 -4.04
CA SER A 141 -7.19 -24.58 -4.55
C SER A 141 -7.99 -23.27 -4.63
N ILE A 142 -7.30 -22.13 -4.43
CA ILE A 142 -7.87 -20.77 -4.56
C ILE A 142 -8.65 -20.59 -5.88
N THR A 143 -8.10 -21.07 -6.99
CA THR A 143 -8.76 -20.99 -8.32
C THR A 143 -10.09 -21.75 -8.35
N ARG A 144 -10.16 -22.92 -7.72
CA ARG A 144 -11.38 -23.73 -7.67
C ARG A 144 -12.41 -23.10 -6.72
N VAL A 145 -11.98 -22.56 -5.58
CA VAL A 145 -12.87 -21.79 -4.67
C VAL A 145 -13.48 -20.58 -5.38
N ALA A 146 -12.65 -19.79 -6.07
CA ALA A 146 -13.10 -18.61 -6.82
C ALA A 146 -14.17 -18.96 -7.87
N LYS A 147 -13.92 -20.03 -8.64
CA LYS A 147 -14.89 -20.53 -9.63
C LYS A 147 -16.19 -21.00 -8.98
N LYS A 148 -16.10 -21.70 -7.85
CA LYS A 148 -17.26 -22.30 -7.16
C LYS A 148 -18.15 -21.26 -6.49
N LEU A 149 -17.55 -20.22 -5.93
CA LEU A 149 -18.28 -19.10 -5.31
C LEU A 149 -18.65 -17.99 -6.30
N SER A 150 -18.21 -18.08 -7.57
CA SER A 150 -18.35 -16.99 -8.55
C SER A 150 -17.77 -15.65 -8.09
N VAL A 151 -16.63 -15.68 -7.40
CA VAL A 151 -15.89 -14.48 -6.92
C VAL A 151 -14.52 -14.37 -7.58
N GLY A 152 -13.92 -13.18 -7.52
CA GLY A 152 -12.56 -12.96 -8.03
C GLY A 152 -11.50 -13.76 -7.27
N LYS A 153 -10.43 -14.20 -7.95
CA LYS A 153 -9.30 -14.90 -7.31
C LYS A 153 -8.66 -14.07 -6.20
N ASP A 154 -8.59 -12.75 -6.39
CA ASP A 154 -7.98 -11.85 -5.42
C ASP A 154 -8.82 -11.71 -4.15
N THR A 155 -10.15 -11.79 -4.25
CA THR A 155 -11.05 -11.86 -3.09
C THR A 155 -10.79 -13.11 -2.25
N VAL A 156 -10.57 -14.25 -2.89
CA VAL A 156 -10.26 -15.51 -2.19
C VAL A 156 -8.88 -15.45 -1.54
N LYS A 157 -7.88 -14.87 -2.22
CA LYS A 157 -6.55 -14.64 -1.65
C LYS A 157 -6.63 -13.70 -0.44
N ALA A 158 -7.39 -12.61 -0.55
CA ALA A 158 -7.58 -11.64 0.51
C ALA A 158 -8.22 -12.28 1.75
N ALA A 159 -9.29 -13.06 1.57
CA ALA A 159 -9.90 -13.84 2.64
C ALA A 159 -8.90 -14.83 3.28
N ALA A 160 -8.14 -15.57 2.48
CA ALA A 160 -7.15 -16.53 2.98
C ALA A 160 -5.99 -15.87 3.74
N ALA A 161 -5.62 -14.64 3.37
CA ALA A 161 -4.62 -13.85 4.09
C ALA A 161 -5.21 -13.34 5.41
N ALA A 162 -6.38 -12.70 5.37
CA ALA A 162 -7.07 -12.17 6.55
C ALA A 162 -7.36 -13.25 7.60
N ALA A 163 -7.71 -14.47 7.17
CA ALA A 163 -7.99 -15.60 8.07
C ALA A 163 -6.81 -16.00 8.98
N LYS A 164 -5.58 -15.64 8.60
CA LYS A 164 -4.36 -15.94 9.38
C LYS A 164 -4.05 -14.89 10.44
N SER A 165 -4.70 -13.73 10.40
CA SER A 165 -4.44 -12.59 11.26
C SER A 165 -5.58 -12.36 12.25
N GLN A 166 -5.26 -12.33 13.54
CA GLN A 166 -6.25 -12.01 14.58
C GLN A 166 -6.76 -10.56 14.45
N ALA A 167 -5.87 -9.61 14.15
CA ALA A 167 -6.23 -8.20 13.97
C ALA A 167 -7.17 -8.01 12.77
N ALA A 168 -6.86 -8.66 11.64
CA ALA A 168 -7.71 -8.62 10.46
C ALA A 168 -9.09 -9.24 10.73
N MET A 169 -9.15 -10.40 11.38
CA MET A 169 -10.40 -11.07 11.73
C MET A 169 -11.25 -10.24 12.72
N HIS A 170 -10.62 -9.54 13.66
CA HIS A 170 -11.31 -8.62 14.58
C HIS A 170 -11.93 -7.44 13.82
N GLY A 171 -11.16 -6.78 12.94
CA GLY A 171 -11.68 -5.65 12.14
C GLY A 171 -12.80 -6.06 11.17
N LEU A 172 -12.77 -7.30 10.65
CA LEU A 172 -13.87 -7.88 9.87
C LEU A 172 -15.11 -8.16 10.73
N ALA A 173 -14.93 -8.59 11.99
CA ALA A 173 -16.02 -8.87 12.92
C ALA A 173 -16.78 -7.60 13.31
N GLU A 174 -16.05 -6.51 13.54
CA GLU A 174 -16.62 -5.19 13.87
C GLU A 174 -17.21 -4.47 12.65
N GLY A 175 -17.03 -5.00 11.44
CA GLY A 175 -17.46 -4.35 10.20
C GLY A 175 -16.67 -3.09 9.86
N GLN A 176 -15.51 -2.89 10.48
CA GLN A 176 -14.63 -1.74 10.25
C GLN A 176 -13.78 -1.91 9.00
N LEU A 177 -13.46 -3.15 8.63
CA LEU A 177 -12.62 -3.48 7.48
C LEU A 177 -13.42 -4.21 6.41
N SER A 178 -13.16 -3.87 5.14
CA SER A 178 -13.44 -4.74 4.00
C SER A 178 -12.43 -5.91 3.94
N LEU A 179 -12.75 -6.95 3.18
CA LEU A 179 -11.82 -8.07 2.93
C LEU A 179 -10.46 -7.63 2.39
N THR A 180 -10.47 -6.65 1.49
CA THR A 180 -9.25 -6.13 0.86
C THR A 180 -8.39 -5.36 1.85
N GLU A 181 -9.01 -4.59 2.73
CA GLU A 181 -8.28 -3.86 3.79
C GLU A 181 -7.74 -4.84 4.84
N ALA A 182 -8.56 -5.80 5.27
CA ALA A 182 -8.16 -6.85 6.20
C ALA A 182 -6.97 -7.68 5.68
N ALA A 183 -6.93 -7.96 4.38
CA ALA A 183 -5.77 -8.61 3.77
C ALA A 183 -4.52 -7.70 3.76
N ALA A 184 -4.68 -6.41 3.49
CA ALA A 184 -3.56 -5.46 3.50
C ALA A 184 -2.94 -5.31 4.90
N LEU A 185 -3.72 -5.41 5.98
CA LEU A 185 -3.20 -5.40 7.36
C LEU A 185 -2.17 -6.51 7.59
N THR A 186 -2.35 -7.68 6.98
CA THR A 186 -1.48 -8.85 7.19
C THR A 186 -0.05 -8.63 6.71
N GLU A 187 0.18 -7.64 5.82
CA GLU A 187 1.51 -7.30 5.30
C GLU A 187 2.38 -6.57 6.32
N PHE A 188 1.79 -5.98 7.37
CA PHE A 188 2.46 -5.06 8.28
C PHE A 188 2.32 -5.45 9.77
N GLU A 189 2.07 -6.73 10.06
CA GLU A 189 1.94 -7.21 11.44
C GLU A 189 3.25 -7.15 12.23
N ASP A 190 4.38 -7.17 11.52
CA ASP A 190 5.74 -7.04 12.04
C ASP A 190 6.15 -5.58 12.31
N LEU A 191 5.45 -4.61 11.73
CA LEU A 191 5.78 -3.19 11.85
C LEU A 191 5.07 -2.54 13.07
N PRO A 192 5.83 -2.04 14.06
CA PRO A 192 5.25 -1.39 15.23
C PRO A 192 4.36 -0.20 14.86
N GLY A 193 3.11 -0.22 15.33
CA GLY A 193 2.15 0.87 15.12
C GLY A 193 1.51 0.95 13.73
N ALA A 194 1.94 0.12 12.76
CA ALA A 194 1.38 0.11 11.41
C ALA A 194 -0.12 -0.26 11.39
N ILE A 195 -0.50 -1.32 12.12
CA ILE A 195 -1.90 -1.74 12.26
C ILE A 195 -2.77 -0.61 12.82
N ASN A 196 -2.32 0.09 13.86
CA ASN A 196 -3.07 1.21 14.43
C ASN A 196 -3.29 2.35 13.42
N ARG A 197 -2.25 2.69 12.63
CA ARG A 197 -2.38 3.70 11.56
C ARG A 197 -3.39 3.27 10.50
N LEU A 198 -3.37 2.00 10.07
CA LEU A 198 -4.31 1.46 9.09
C LEU A 198 -5.75 1.42 9.61
N MET A 199 -5.94 1.03 10.88
CA MET A 199 -7.26 1.01 11.51
C MET A 199 -7.88 2.41 11.63
N GLN A 200 -7.06 3.46 11.86
CA GLN A 200 -7.55 4.84 11.93
C GLN A 200 -8.08 5.38 10.59
N VAL A 201 -7.60 4.84 9.47
CA VAL A 201 -8.00 5.26 8.11
C VAL A 201 -8.87 4.23 7.39
N ALA A 202 -9.29 3.17 8.07
CA ALA A 202 -10.14 2.11 7.54
C ALA A 202 -11.45 2.68 6.95
N GLY A 203 -11.87 2.15 5.80
CA GLY A 203 -13.05 2.60 5.08
C GLY A 203 -12.91 3.97 4.42
N THR A 204 -11.75 4.64 4.56
CA THR A 204 -11.49 5.94 3.95
C THR A 204 -10.63 5.81 2.69
N ARG A 205 -10.64 6.88 1.88
CA ARG A 205 -9.81 6.99 0.67
C ARG A 205 -8.31 7.03 0.98
N SER A 206 -7.93 7.30 2.23
CA SER A 206 -6.54 7.39 2.64
C SER A 206 -5.92 6.02 2.93
N PHE A 207 -6.73 4.95 3.01
CA PHE A 207 -6.24 3.61 3.32
C PHE A 207 -5.15 3.15 2.35
N GLU A 208 -5.41 3.21 1.03
CA GLU A 208 -4.43 2.83 0.00
C GLU A 208 -3.15 3.68 0.07
N HIS A 209 -3.27 4.95 0.45
CA HIS A 209 -2.12 5.84 0.60
C HIS A 209 -1.26 5.46 1.81
N VAL A 210 -1.88 5.13 2.95
CA VAL A 210 -1.15 4.67 4.14
C VAL A 210 -0.49 3.31 3.88
N VAL A 211 -1.14 2.40 3.14
CA VAL A 211 -0.51 1.14 2.71
C VAL A 211 0.71 1.40 1.83
N ALA A 212 0.61 2.29 0.84
CA ALA A 212 1.73 2.65 -0.02
C ALA A 212 2.88 3.30 0.77
N GLN A 213 2.55 4.19 1.72
CA GLN A 213 3.52 4.81 2.61
C GLN A 213 4.24 3.77 3.47
N LEU A 214 3.53 2.81 4.09
CA LEU A 214 4.13 1.75 4.90
C LEU A 214 5.06 0.84 4.08
N ARG A 215 4.70 0.53 2.84
CA ARG A 215 5.59 -0.21 1.92
C ARG A 215 6.87 0.55 1.63
N GLN A 216 6.79 1.85 1.38
CA GLN A 216 7.97 2.70 1.18
C GLN A 216 8.79 2.89 2.46
N GLU A 217 8.16 2.92 3.63
CA GLU A 217 8.86 2.91 4.92
C GLU A 217 9.67 1.62 5.07
N ARG A 218 9.10 0.45 4.73
CA ARG A 218 9.83 -0.83 4.73
C ARG A 218 11.01 -0.85 3.76
N VAL A 219 10.79 -0.44 2.50
CA VAL A 219 11.87 -0.38 1.50
C VAL A 219 13.00 0.52 1.95
N ALA A 220 12.69 1.68 2.53
CA ALA A 220 13.72 2.58 3.05
C ALA A 220 14.45 2.00 4.27
N ALA A 221 13.73 1.35 5.20
CA ALA A 221 14.36 0.69 6.34
C ALA A 221 15.30 -0.46 5.91
N GLU A 222 14.91 -1.23 4.89
CA GLU A 222 15.76 -2.26 4.28
C GLU A 222 16.99 -1.65 3.60
N ALA A 223 16.82 -0.54 2.86
CA ALA A 223 17.93 0.17 2.22
C ALA A 223 18.90 0.78 3.24
N GLU A 224 18.39 1.39 4.32
CA GLU A 224 19.19 1.92 5.43
C GLU A 224 19.96 0.79 6.13
N ALA A 225 19.30 -0.35 6.40
CA ALA A 225 19.95 -1.51 7.01
C ALA A 225 21.06 -2.09 6.11
N ALA A 226 20.84 -2.14 4.80
CA ALA A 226 21.86 -2.56 3.83
C ALA A 226 23.04 -1.57 3.79
N ALA A 227 22.77 -0.27 3.83
CA ALA A 227 23.81 0.76 3.91
C ALA A 227 24.58 0.74 5.25
N ALA A 228 23.94 0.28 6.33
CA ALA A 228 24.56 0.17 7.65
C ALA A 228 25.47 -1.07 7.79
N GLN A 229 25.22 -2.14 7.02
CA GLN A 229 25.97 -3.40 7.12
C GLN A 229 27.49 -3.23 7.09
N PRO A 230 28.09 -2.50 6.14
CA PRO A 230 29.55 -2.31 6.09
C PRO A 230 30.12 -1.69 7.36
N TYR A 231 29.37 -0.82 8.04
CA TYR A 231 29.78 -0.22 9.31
C TYR A 231 29.67 -1.22 10.47
N VAL A 232 28.58 -1.98 10.52
CA VAL A 232 28.39 -3.03 11.54
C VAL A 232 29.48 -4.10 11.42
N GLU A 233 29.84 -4.51 10.20
CA GLU A 233 30.93 -5.47 9.94
C GLU A 233 32.30 -4.93 10.36
N ARG A 234 32.52 -3.62 10.25
CA ARG A 234 33.72 -2.93 10.76
C ARG A 234 33.72 -2.79 12.28
N GLY A 235 32.62 -3.10 12.97
CA GLY A 235 32.49 -3.06 14.43
C GLY A 235 31.85 -1.79 15.00
N PHE A 236 31.32 -0.90 14.15
CA PHE A 236 30.57 0.27 14.62
C PHE A 236 29.22 -0.13 15.20
N THR A 237 28.76 0.61 16.21
CA THR A 237 27.38 0.48 16.70
C THR A 237 26.41 1.23 15.78
N TRP A 238 25.46 0.55 15.14
CA TRP A 238 24.45 1.22 14.31
C TRP A 238 23.29 1.78 15.16
N LEU A 239 23.03 3.07 15.02
CA LEU A 239 21.94 3.79 15.67
C LEU A 239 20.78 3.99 14.70
N GLN A 240 19.66 3.32 14.95
CA GLN A 240 18.42 3.49 14.16
C GLN A 240 17.65 4.76 14.54
N GLN A 241 17.90 5.31 15.73
CA GLN A 241 17.30 6.55 16.20
C GLN A 241 18.38 7.56 16.56
N ARG A 242 18.07 8.84 16.35
CA ARG A 242 18.99 9.92 16.68
C ARG A 242 19.15 9.98 18.20
N PRO A 243 20.39 9.97 18.72
CA PRO A 243 20.65 10.20 20.13
C PRO A 243 20.09 11.53 20.59
N GLU A 244 19.82 11.64 21.89
CA GLU A 244 19.48 12.93 22.49
C GLU A 244 20.63 13.92 22.28
N THR A 245 20.31 15.19 21.98
CA THR A 245 21.30 16.20 21.57
C THR A 245 22.35 16.53 22.65
N SER A 246 22.21 16.01 23.86
CA SER A 246 23.12 16.27 24.98
C SER A 246 23.38 15.01 25.80
N ASP A 247 23.29 13.86 25.15
CA ASP A 247 23.65 12.58 25.75
C ASP A 247 25.17 12.53 26.02
N PRO A 248 25.63 12.47 27.28
CA PRO A 248 27.05 12.38 27.59
C PRO A 248 27.67 11.05 27.15
N GLY A 249 26.87 10.00 26.93
CA GLY A 249 27.33 8.68 26.47
C GLY A 249 27.32 8.49 24.96
N CYS A 250 26.87 9.50 24.20
CA CYS A 250 26.80 9.43 22.74
C CYS A 250 26.95 10.82 22.12
N ILE A 251 28.21 11.25 21.95
CA ILE A 251 28.54 12.63 21.55
C ILE A 251 28.81 12.69 20.06
N ALA A 252 28.10 13.55 19.33
CA ALA A 252 28.32 13.73 17.89
C ALA A 252 29.75 14.25 17.60
N LEU A 253 30.37 13.78 16.52
CA LEU A 253 31.77 14.11 16.14
C LEU A 253 32.07 15.62 16.14
N HIS A 254 31.18 16.43 15.57
CA HIS A 254 31.34 17.90 15.50
C HIS A 254 31.35 18.60 16.88
N HIS A 255 30.95 17.92 17.97
CA HIS A 255 31.06 18.44 19.34
C HIS A 255 32.35 18.04 20.06
N LEU A 256 33.26 17.34 19.36
CA LEU A 256 34.52 16.87 19.91
C LEU A 256 35.68 17.72 19.40
N ARG A 257 36.73 17.79 20.22
CA ARG A 257 37.98 18.48 19.94
C ARG A 257 39.15 17.53 20.14
N THR A 258 40.15 17.66 19.27
CA THR A 258 41.44 16.95 19.37
C THR A 258 42.25 17.50 20.56
N ALA A 259 43.34 16.83 20.90
CA ALA A 259 44.23 17.26 21.99
C ALA A 259 44.79 18.69 21.79
N ASP A 260 44.93 19.13 20.53
CA ASP A 260 45.41 20.46 20.16
C ASP A 260 44.29 21.52 20.17
N GLY A 261 43.05 21.14 20.51
CA GLY A 261 41.89 22.02 20.56
C GLY A 261 41.19 22.28 19.22
N ALA A 262 41.63 21.63 18.14
CA ALA A 262 40.97 21.71 16.83
C ALA A 262 39.68 20.86 16.78
N GLU A 263 38.77 21.20 15.86
CA GLU A 263 37.57 20.39 15.61
C GLU A 263 37.93 18.99 15.13
N ALA A 264 37.30 17.97 15.72
CA ALA A 264 37.50 16.59 15.33
C ALA A 264 36.78 16.30 14.00
N ASP A 265 37.50 15.73 13.04
CA ASP A 265 36.98 15.30 11.75
C ASP A 265 36.94 13.76 11.64
N GLU A 266 36.57 13.20 10.49
CA GLU A 266 36.47 11.75 10.35
C GLU A 266 37.81 11.02 10.52
N GLN A 267 38.95 11.71 10.48
CA GLN A 267 40.27 11.08 10.65
C GLN A 267 40.48 10.57 12.07
N VAL A 268 39.78 11.13 13.07
CA VAL A 268 39.85 10.64 14.46
C VAL A 268 39.01 9.38 14.70
N VAL A 269 38.17 8.99 13.75
CA VAL A 269 37.31 7.80 13.81
C VAL A 269 38.14 6.55 13.52
N THR A 270 38.84 6.08 14.55
CA THR A 270 39.83 5.01 14.42
C THR A 270 39.33 3.66 14.94
N ASP A 271 39.08 3.53 16.26
CA ASP A 271 38.63 2.30 16.91
C ASP A 271 37.10 2.14 16.82
N PRO A 272 36.54 1.31 15.92
CA PRO A 272 35.10 1.25 15.67
C PRO A 272 34.27 0.89 16.92
N ALA A 273 34.85 0.21 17.91
CA ALA A 273 34.16 -0.13 19.15
C ALA A 273 33.79 1.10 20.01
N GLN A 274 34.48 2.22 19.82
CA GLN A 274 34.24 3.48 20.52
C GLN A 274 33.28 4.40 19.77
N TRP A 275 32.84 4.00 18.58
CA TRP A 275 32.04 4.83 17.70
C TRP A 275 30.73 4.15 17.33
N ALA A 276 29.71 4.99 17.21
CA ALA A 276 28.43 4.65 16.68
C ALA A 276 28.19 5.45 15.40
N VAL A 277 27.46 4.84 14.46
CA VAL A 277 27.06 5.49 13.22
C VAL A 277 25.55 5.61 13.18
N GLN A 278 25.08 6.78 12.79
CA GLN A 278 23.70 6.98 12.37
C GLN A 278 23.70 7.34 10.90
N LEU A 279 22.95 6.61 10.10
CA LEU A 279 22.81 6.92 8.69
C LEU A 279 21.70 7.94 8.48
N TYR A 280 21.93 8.85 7.55
CA TYR A 280 20.93 9.81 7.11
C TYR A 280 20.80 9.73 5.60
N GLU A 281 19.55 9.56 5.16
CA GLU A 281 19.19 9.64 3.76
C GLU A 281 19.43 11.08 3.26
N THR A 282 20.17 11.21 2.17
CA THR A 282 20.45 12.49 1.52
C THR A 282 20.58 12.32 0.01
N GLU A 283 20.57 13.45 -0.69
CA GLU A 283 20.91 13.47 -2.11
C GLU A 283 22.43 13.40 -2.19
N ILE A 284 22.93 12.39 -2.90
CA ILE A 284 24.35 12.17 -3.15
C ILE A 284 24.57 12.19 -4.65
N VAL A 285 25.77 12.57 -5.05
CA VAL A 285 26.19 12.48 -6.44
C VAL A 285 26.79 11.10 -6.68
N VAL A 286 26.34 10.42 -7.73
CA VAL A 286 26.85 9.11 -8.13
C VAL A 286 27.31 9.13 -9.57
N ASP A 287 28.33 8.35 -9.88
CA ASP A 287 28.80 8.16 -11.25
C ASP A 287 27.75 7.41 -12.08
N VAL A 288 27.43 7.92 -13.27
CA VAL A 288 26.35 7.39 -14.13
C VAL A 288 26.65 5.98 -14.63
N ALA A 289 27.92 5.62 -14.82
CA ALA A 289 28.31 4.32 -15.37
C ALA A 289 28.40 3.22 -14.30
N THR A 290 28.84 3.59 -13.09
CA THR A 290 29.15 2.64 -12.01
C THR A 290 28.12 2.66 -10.88
N GLY A 291 27.42 3.78 -10.68
CA GLY A 291 26.53 4.01 -9.55
C GLY A 291 27.25 4.22 -8.21
N GLU A 292 28.58 4.38 -8.22
CA GLU A 292 29.37 4.64 -7.02
C GLU A 292 29.23 6.11 -6.59
N ALA A 293 29.22 6.36 -5.27
CA ALA A 293 29.19 7.71 -4.74
C ALA A 293 30.46 8.49 -5.12
N VAL A 294 30.27 9.74 -5.54
CA VAL A 294 31.32 10.67 -5.95
C VAL A 294 31.25 11.87 -5.03
N ASP A 295 32.41 12.36 -4.57
CA ASP A 295 32.47 13.62 -3.83
C ASP A 295 32.03 14.78 -4.74
N GLU A 296 31.13 15.64 -4.25
CA GLU A 296 30.65 16.79 -5.03
C GLU A 296 31.79 17.75 -5.40
N ASP A 297 32.84 17.80 -4.59
CA ASP A 297 34.03 18.63 -4.82
C ASP A 297 34.94 18.08 -5.93
N ASP A 298 34.81 16.79 -6.29
CA ASP A 298 35.54 16.15 -7.40
C ASP A 298 34.84 16.36 -8.76
N VAL A 299 33.72 17.08 -8.80
CA VAL A 299 32.93 17.34 -10.01
C VAL A 299 33.07 18.78 -10.46
N ASP A 300 33.42 18.98 -11.73
CA ASP A 300 33.44 20.29 -12.36
C ASP A 300 32.03 20.70 -12.80
N TRP A 301 31.29 21.36 -11.91
CA TRP A 301 29.95 21.85 -12.16
C TRP A 301 29.87 22.96 -13.22
N ASP A 302 31.00 23.61 -13.58
CA ASP A 302 31.01 24.62 -14.64
C ASP A 302 30.82 23.97 -16.03
N THR A 303 31.02 22.65 -16.14
CA THR A 303 30.74 21.85 -17.34
C THR A 303 29.27 21.43 -17.50
N GLN A 304 28.41 21.73 -16.51
CA GLN A 304 27.00 21.37 -16.57
C GLN A 304 26.31 21.98 -17.81
N ASP A 305 25.51 21.16 -18.49
CA ASP A 305 24.81 21.50 -19.74
C ASP A 305 25.75 21.87 -20.92
N GLN A 306 27.04 21.55 -20.81
CA GLN A 306 28.07 21.81 -21.82
C GLN A 306 28.83 20.53 -22.19
N PRO A 307 28.25 19.61 -23.00
CA PRO A 307 28.81 18.29 -23.25
C PRO A 307 30.18 18.28 -23.97
N GLU A 308 30.58 19.41 -24.54
CA GLU A 308 31.86 19.58 -25.24
C GLU A 308 32.90 20.33 -24.38
N ALA A 309 32.56 20.71 -23.14
CA ALA A 309 33.49 21.38 -22.24
C ALA A 309 34.51 20.38 -21.68
N THR A 310 35.76 20.81 -21.57
CA THR A 310 36.79 20.02 -20.89
C THR A 310 36.77 20.39 -19.40
N PRO A 311 36.63 19.42 -18.47
CA PRO A 311 36.68 19.71 -17.06
C PRO A 311 38.07 20.20 -16.62
N ALA A 312 38.13 20.95 -15.53
CA ALA A 312 39.37 21.39 -14.91
C ALA A 312 40.24 20.20 -14.47
N GLU A 313 41.56 20.44 -14.37
CA GLU A 313 42.54 19.39 -14.07
C GLU A 313 42.23 18.72 -12.72
N GLY A 314 42.02 17.39 -12.77
CA GLY A 314 41.69 16.57 -11.59
C GLY A 314 40.20 16.41 -11.30
N LEU A 315 39.32 17.17 -11.97
CA LEU A 315 37.88 17.09 -11.79
C LEU A 315 37.19 16.26 -12.88
N ARG A 316 36.02 15.71 -12.54
CA ARG A 316 35.15 14.95 -13.45
C ARG A 316 34.16 15.89 -14.13
N HIS A 317 33.76 15.55 -15.34
CA HIS A 317 32.72 16.29 -16.06
C HIS A 317 31.34 16.06 -15.44
N ALA A 318 30.49 17.08 -15.35
CA ALA A 318 29.16 17.00 -14.72
C ALA A 318 28.25 15.93 -15.35
N ASP A 319 28.27 15.75 -16.68
CA ASP A 319 27.52 14.68 -17.38
C ASP A 319 27.93 13.24 -17.00
N THR A 320 29.05 13.06 -16.30
CA THR A 320 29.47 11.73 -15.84
C THR A 320 28.83 11.34 -14.50
N VAL A 321 28.11 12.26 -13.87
CA VAL A 321 27.47 12.05 -12.58
C VAL A 321 25.98 12.37 -12.63
N THR A 322 25.23 11.86 -11.66
CA THR A 322 23.80 12.14 -11.50
C THR A 322 23.42 12.13 -10.03
N ASP A 323 22.37 12.87 -9.68
CA ASP A 323 21.83 12.87 -8.33
C ASP A 323 21.10 11.57 -8.03
N ALA A 324 21.47 10.93 -6.93
CA ALA A 324 20.81 9.75 -6.40
C ALA A 324 20.47 9.94 -4.92
N THR A 325 19.58 9.10 -4.41
CA THR A 325 19.33 9.02 -2.97
C THR A 325 20.29 8.02 -2.35
N GLY A 326 21.05 8.46 -1.36
CA GLY A 326 22.03 7.63 -0.67
C GLY A 326 22.05 7.89 0.84
N TYR A 327 22.89 7.16 1.54
CA TYR A 327 23.02 7.25 2.99
C TYR A 327 24.41 7.72 3.37
N VAL A 328 24.47 8.83 4.11
CA VAL A 328 25.72 9.35 4.68
C VAL A 328 25.77 9.03 6.16
N ALA A 329 26.93 8.59 6.64
CA ALA A 329 27.14 8.29 8.05
C ALA A 329 27.44 9.56 8.84
N HIS A 330 26.71 9.74 9.95
CA HIS A 330 27.09 10.65 11.01
C HIS A 330 27.70 9.83 12.15
N TYR A 331 28.91 10.21 12.56
CA TYR A 331 29.64 9.55 13.63
C TYR A 331 29.35 10.14 15.00
N PHE A 332 29.19 9.26 15.98
CA PHE A 332 28.99 9.56 17.38
C PHE A 332 30.01 8.79 18.21
N CYS A 333 30.71 9.47 19.10
CA CYS A 333 31.64 8.84 20.02
C CYS A 333 30.90 8.35 21.27
N LEU A 334 31.07 7.07 21.58
CA LEU A 334 30.51 6.41 22.76
C LEU A 334 31.42 6.58 23.99
N ASP A 335 32.73 6.72 23.77
CA ASP A 335 33.71 6.97 24.83
C ASP A 335 34.79 7.96 24.34
N PHE A 336 34.52 9.25 24.56
CA PHE A 336 35.45 10.31 24.15
C PHE A 336 36.78 10.25 24.89
N ARG A 337 36.82 9.71 26.12
CA ARG A 337 38.05 9.62 26.91
C ARG A 337 38.96 8.53 26.35
N ALA A 338 38.40 7.38 25.99
CA ALA A 338 39.12 6.30 25.33
C ALA A 338 39.61 6.71 23.93
N ALA A 339 38.84 7.55 23.22
CA ALA A 339 39.22 8.12 21.92
C ALA A 339 40.27 9.24 22.01
N GLY A 340 40.65 9.69 23.22
CA GLY A 340 41.58 10.79 23.41
C GLY A 340 41.04 12.16 22.99
N LEU A 341 39.72 12.32 22.97
CA LEU A 341 39.02 13.53 22.56
C LEU A 341 38.46 14.26 23.77
N THR A 342 38.14 15.55 23.59
CA THR A 342 37.46 16.34 24.62
C THR A 342 36.18 16.96 24.05
N PRO A 343 35.04 16.91 24.76
CA PRO A 343 33.83 17.61 24.34
C PRO A 343 34.03 19.12 24.41
N GLU A 344 33.42 19.86 23.49
CA GLU A 344 33.42 21.31 23.54
C GLU A 344 32.88 21.86 24.87
N PRO A 345 33.40 22.99 25.38
CA PRO A 345 33.00 23.53 26.69
C PRO A 345 31.51 23.79 26.86
N TRP A 346 30.80 24.18 25.79
CA TRP A 346 29.36 24.42 25.86
C TRP A 346 28.58 23.11 26.01
N PHE A 347 28.96 22.06 25.26
CA PHE A 347 28.34 20.75 25.29
C PHE A 347 28.59 20.10 26.65
N ALA A 348 29.85 20.15 27.13
CA ALA A 348 30.23 19.60 28.43
C ALA A 348 29.39 20.17 29.58
N ARG A 349 29.11 21.48 29.58
CA ARG A 349 28.21 22.10 30.58
C ARG A 349 26.77 21.58 30.49
N ARG A 350 26.24 21.46 29.27
CA ARG A 350 24.85 21.05 29.05
C ARG A 350 24.62 19.56 29.30
N ALA A 351 25.62 18.73 29.01
CA ALA A 351 25.62 17.29 29.25
C ALA A 351 26.02 16.90 30.69
N GLY A 352 26.31 17.89 31.56
CA GLY A 352 26.71 17.65 32.95
C GLY A 352 28.11 17.03 33.12
N LEU A 353 28.99 17.19 32.11
CA LEU A 353 30.36 16.67 32.07
C LEU A 353 31.42 17.67 32.56
N ALA A 354 31.06 18.95 32.75
CA ALA A 354 31.97 19.97 33.23
C ALA A 354 32.22 19.84 34.74
N GLU A 355 33.48 19.82 35.16
CA GLU A 355 33.86 20.00 36.58
C GLU A 355 33.74 21.48 36.97
N ASP A 356 33.23 21.74 38.18
CA ASP A 356 33.09 23.07 38.81
C ASP A 356 34.47 23.72 38.99
N THR A 357 34.99 24.33 37.93
CA THR A 357 36.26 25.05 37.93
C THR A 357 35.99 26.55 37.90
N SER A 358 35.54 27.07 39.03
CA SER A 358 35.52 28.50 39.31
C SER A 358 36.90 28.99 39.73
N SER A 359 37.91 28.95 38.85
CA SER A 359 39.19 29.65 39.07
C SER A 359 40.17 29.42 37.92
N GLY A 360 40.49 30.47 37.17
CA GLY A 360 41.55 30.44 36.16
C GLY A 360 41.62 31.73 35.36
N ASP A 361 42.48 32.64 35.81
CA ASP A 361 42.78 33.95 35.25
C ASP A 361 43.57 33.81 33.93
N GLY A 362 42.96 34.23 32.83
CA GLY A 362 43.56 34.33 31.51
C GLY A 362 42.76 35.36 30.74
N ALA A 363 43.30 36.56 30.56
CA ALA A 363 42.69 37.59 29.72
C ALA A 363 42.83 37.19 28.25
N VAL A 364 42.00 36.23 27.82
CA VAL A 364 41.55 36.09 26.44
C VAL A 364 40.71 37.32 26.10
N ASP A 365 40.87 37.86 24.90
CA ASP A 365 40.00 38.91 24.37
C ASP A 365 38.60 38.31 24.17
N LEU A 366 37.81 38.32 25.26
CA LEU A 366 36.49 37.72 25.37
C LEU A 366 35.55 38.23 24.27
N ASP A 367 35.78 39.44 23.74
CA ASP A 367 34.95 40.02 22.70
C ASP A 367 35.27 39.45 21.31
N ALA A 368 36.54 39.17 21.01
CA ALA A 368 36.98 38.56 19.76
C ALA A 368 36.63 37.06 19.68
N GLU A 369 36.90 36.31 20.75
CA GLU A 369 36.48 34.89 20.85
C GLU A 369 34.95 34.76 20.85
N ALA A 370 34.22 35.61 21.58
CA ALA A 370 32.77 35.57 21.55
C ALA A 370 32.20 36.00 20.18
N ALA A 371 32.89 36.85 19.42
CA ALA A 371 32.49 37.21 18.07
C ALA A 371 32.73 36.06 17.08
N GLN A 372 33.86 35.36 17.19
CA GLN A 372 34.17 34.18 16.40
C GLN A 372 33.21 33.02 16.71
N ALA A 373 33.01 32.70 18.00
CA ALA A 373 32.03 31.70 18.43
C ALA A 373 30.59 32.04 18.02
N ARG A 374 30.22 33.33 17.93
CA ARG A 374 28.93 33.77 17.39
C ARG A 374 28.81 33.53 15.88
N ARG A 375 29.89 33.71 15.11
CA ARG A 375 29.92 33.45 13.66
C ARG A 375 29.83 31.96 13.38
N GLU A 376 30.65 31.16 14.06
CA GLU A 376 30.65 29.69 13.96
C GLU A 376 29.29 29.12 14.37
N ARG A 377 28.67 29.61 15.45
CA ARG A 377 27.29 29.22 15.81
C ARG A 377 26.26 29.62 14.77
N ALA A 378 26.35 30.82 14.22
CA ALA A 378 25.42 31.28 13.19
C ALA A 378 25.59 30.52 11.86
N GLU A 379 26.79 30.01 11.58
CA GLU A 379 27.09 29.16 10.42
C GLU A 379 26.61 27.72 10.65
N ALA A 380 26.88 27.15 11.83
CA ALA A 380 26.34 25.86 12.25
C ALA A 380 24.80 25.84 12.29
N GLU A 381 24.17 26.90 12.79
CA GLU A 381 22.70 27.02 12.81
C GLU A 381 22.11 27.12 11.39
N ARG A 382 22.81 27.79 10.46
CA ARG A 382 22.44 27.82 9.03
C ARG A 382 22.58 26.45 8.40
N ALA A 383 23.71 25.77 8.60
CA ALA A 383 23.92 24.41 8.11
C ALA A 383 22.89 23.41 8.68
N GLU A 384 22.52 23.52 9.96
CA GLU A 384 21.44 22.71 10.54
C GLU A 384 20.05 23.08 9.99
N ALA A 385 19.79 24.35 9.71
CA ALA A 385 18.56 24.79 9.05
C ALA A 385 18.44 24.20 7.64
N ASP A 386 19.52 24.24 6.86
CA ASP A 386 19.57 23.67 5.51
C ASP A 386 19.39 22.15 5.56
N LYS A 387 20.06 21.45 6.49
CA LYS A 387 19.86 20.00 6.71
C LYS A 387 18.43 19.67 7.13
N ARG A 388 17.74 20.53 7.91
CA ARG A 388 16.32 20.33 8.27
C ARG A 388 15.41 20.52 7.06
N GLU A 389 15.69 21.52 6.23
CA GLU A 389 14.93 21.76 5.01
C GLU A 389 15.11 20.61 4.01
N ARG A 390 16.33 20.14 3.79
CA ARG A 390 16.62 18.95 2.95
C ARG A 390 15.86 17.71 3.42
N ARG A 391 15.89 17.40 4.73
CA ARG A 391 15.12 16.30 5.31
C ARG A 391 13.61 16.45 5.08
N LYS A 392 13.10 17.67 5.21
CA LYS A 392 11.69 17.96 4.93
C LYS A 392 11.35 17.73 3.46
N VAL A 393 12.23 18.15 2.55
CA VAL A 393 12.07 17.92 1.11
C VAL A 393 12.04 16.43 0.80
N LEU A 394 12.99 15.64 1.31
CA LEU A 394 13.04 14.20 1.10
C LEU A 394 11.77 13.51 1.62
N ALA A 395 11.34 13.85 2.84
CA ALA A 395 10.10 13.33 3.40
C ALA A 395 8.87 13.69 2.56
N LEU A 396 8.80 14.93 2.05
CA LEU A 396 7.70 15.36 1.18
C LEU A 396 7.75 14.68 -0.19
N ASN A 397 8.94 14.45 -0.75
CA ASN A 397 9.12 13.73 -2.01
C ASN A 397 8.67 12.28 -1.86
N LYS A 398 9.04 11.60 -0.76
CA LYS A 398 8.58 10.24 -0.46
C LYS A 398 7.06 10.15 -0.36
N LEU A 399 6.43 11.08 0.36
CA LEU A 399 4.96 11.17 0.40
C LEU A 399 4.36 11.46 -0.99
N GLY A 400 5.03 12.28 -1.78
CA GLY A 400 4.69 12.55 -3.18
C GLY A 400 4.71 11.29 -4.04
N ASP A 401 5.76 10.47 -3.91
CA ASP A 401 5.95 9.22 -4.64
C ASP A 401 4.93 8.16 -4.23
N ALA A 402 4.66 7.99 -2.93
CA ALA A 402 3.60 7.11 -2.44
C ALA A 402 2.24 7.53 -3.00
N ALA A 403 1.96 8.84 -3.02
CA ALA A 403 0.73 9.37 -3.57
C ALA A 403 0.66 9.17 -5.09
N MET A 404 1.76 9.38 -5.80
CA MET A 404 1.86 9.19 -7.25
C MET A 404 1.56 7.75 -7.65
N GLY A 405 2.15 6.76 -6.97
CA GLY A 405 1.86 5.34 -7.24
C GLY A 405 0.38 5.02 -7.13
N VAL A 406 -0.27 5.43 -6.03
CA VAL A 406 -1.72 5.23 -5.81
C VAL A 406 -2.57 5.94 -6.87
N ARG A 407 -2.20 7.17 -7.26
CA ARG A 407 -2.89 7.91 -8.33
C ARG A 407 -2.77 7.20 -9.68
N ARG A 408 -1.55 6.84 -10.08
CA ARG A 408 -1.29 6.19 -11.38
C ARG A 408 -2.00 4.84 -11.47
N ASP A 409 -1.97 4.03 -10.41
CA ASP A 409 -2.73 2.78 -10.33
C ASP A 409 -4.24 2.99 -10.54
N PHE A 410 -4.80 4.01 -9.90
CA PHE A 410 -6.20 4.39 -10.09
C PHE A 410 -6.48 4.79 -11.54
N LEU A 411 -5.64 5.64 -12.14
CA LEU A 411 -5.78 6.10 -13.52
C LEU A 411 -5.66 4.94 -14.52
N THR A 412 -4.69 4.05 -14.36
CA THR A 412 -4.55 2.85 -15.21
C THR A 412 -5.79 1.97 -15.14
N LYS A 413 -6.34 1.72 -13.93
CA LYS A 413 -7.61 0.97 -13.76
C LYS A 413 -8.81 1.70 -14.39
N LEU A 414 -8.83 3.03 -14.34
CA LEU A 414 -9.87 3.85 -14.96
C LEU A 414 -9.83 3.75 -16.49
N LEU A 415 -8.63 3.84 -17.07
CA LEU A 415 -8.39 3.85 -18.51
C LEU A 415 -8.45 2.46 -19.17
N ALA A 416 -8.38 1.40 -18.36
CA ALA A 416 -8.64 0.02 -18.81
C ALA A 416 -10.12 -0.24 -19.14
N ARG A 417 -11.04 0.66 -18.78
CA ARG A 417 -12.49 0.51 -19.05
C ARG A 417 -12.79 0.72 -20.53
N LYS A 418 -13.79 -0.01 -21.04
CA LYS A 418 -14.26 0.11 -22.44
C LYS A 418 -15.05 1.38 -22.70
N THR A 419 -15.70 1.91 -21.68
CA THR A 419 -16.57 3.09 -21.75
C THR A 419 -16.06 4.18 -20.83
N PRO A 420 -16.06 5.44 -21.28
CA PRO A 420 -15.67 6.54 -20.43
C PRO A 420 -16.69 6.72 -19.30
N PRO A 421 -16.23 7.14 -18.10
CA PRO A 421 -17.13 7.45 -17.01
C PRO A 421 -18.00 8.68 -17.29
N LYS A 422 -19.13 8.79 -16.58
CA LYS A 422 -20.11 9.85 -16.82
C LYS A 422 -19.49 11.21 -16.47
N GLY A 423 -19.52 12.15 -17.42
CA GLY A 423 -18.94 13.48 -17.24
C GLY A 423 -17.48 13.58 -17.70
N ALA A 424 -16.85 12.49 -18.15
CA ALA A 424 -15.49 12.51 -18.70
C ALA A 424 -15.34 13.52 -19.84
N ALA A 425 -16.30 13.58 -20.78
CA ALA A 425 -16.27 14.53 -21.88
C ALA A 425 -16.33 15.99 -21.40
N ILE A 426 -17.14 16.27 -20.36
CA ILE A 426 -17.23 17.60 -19.75
C ILE A 426 -15.89 17.96 -19.09
N PHE A 427 -15.28 17.02 -18.39
CA PHE A 427 -13.98 17.20 -17.76
C PHE A 427 -12.88 17.47 -18.78
N VAL A 428 -12.79 16.65 -19.83
CA VAL A 428 -11.84 16.85 -20.94
C VAL A 428 -12.02 18.24 -21.57
N ALA A 429 -13.26 18.60 -21.91
CA ALA A 429 -13.55 19.91 -22.49
C ALA A 429 -13.16 21.06 -21.54
N THR A 430 -13.41 20.91 -20.24
CA THR A 430 -13.05 21.91 -19.22
C THR A 430 -11.53 22.07 -19.11
N CYS A 431 -10.77 20.98 -19.13
CA CYS A 431 -9.32 21.02 -19.03
C CYS A 431 -8.69 21.69 -20.26
N LEU A 432 -9.09 21.25 -21.46
CA LEU A 432 -8.55 21.80 -22.71
C LEU A 432 -8.98 23.26 -22.96
N ALA A 433 -10.17 23.65 -22.49
CA ALA A 433 -10.62 25.05 -22.57
C ALA A 433 -9.90 25.95 -21.54
N GLY A 434 -9.57 25.41 -20.37
CA GLY A 434 -8.84 26.13 -19.32
C GLY A 434 -7.35 26.28 -19.61
N ASP A 435 -6.75 25.27 -20.25
CA ASP A 435 -5.35 25.25 -20.67
C ASP A 435 -5.22 24.62 -22.07
N PRO A 436 -5.22 25.44 -23.13
CA PRO A 436 -5.09 24.96 -24.51
C PRO A 436 -3.75 24.28 -24.82
N TYR A 437 -2.71 24.52 -24.01
CA TYR A 437 -1.36 23.99 -24.22
C TYR A 437 -1.07 22.73 -23.39
N LEU A 438 -2.08 22.22 -22.68
CA LEU A 438 -1.96 21.09 -21.77
C LEU A 438 -1.27 19.87 -22.40
N LEU A 439 -1.61 19.52 -23.64
CA LEU A 439 -1.11 18.32 -24.31
C LEU A 439 0.31 18.47 -24.89
N THR A 440 0.83 19.70 -24.99
CA THR A 440 2.14 19.98 -25.60
C THR A 440 3.25 20.21 -24.58
N HIS A 441 2.93 20.27 -23.29
CA HIS A 441 3.90 20.46 -22.22
C HIS A 441 4.13 19.17 -21.41
N HIS A 442 5.21 19.15 -20.63
CA HIS A 442 5.49 18.16 -19.58
C HIS A 442 5.55 16.69 -20.02
N ASN A 443 6.04 16.33 -21.22
CA ASN A 443 6.13 14.90 -21.62
C ASN A 443 4.79 14.13 -21.43
N ALA A 444 3.68 14.79 -21.76
CA ALA A 444 2.32 14.26 -21.56
C ALA A 444 2.09 12.90 -22.24
N VAL A 445 2.73 12.69 -23.39
CA VAL A 445 2.57 11.48 -24.20
C VAL A 445 3.24 10.28 -23.53
N GLU A 446 4.39 10.48 -22.91
CA GLU A 446 5.14 9.47 -22.16
C GLU A 446 4.29 8.96 -20.98
N THR A 447 3.81 9.87 -20.14
CA THR A 447 2.93 9.50 -19.01
C THR A 447 1.62 8.87 -19.50
N THR A 448 1.06 9.36 -20.61
CA THR A 448 -0.12 8.74 -21.23
C THR A 448 0.14 7.29 -21.66
N ALA A 449 1.31 7.03 -22.26
CA ALA A 449 1.71 5.70 -22.73
C ALA A 449 1.86 4.73 -21.54
N GLU A 450 2.51 5.18 -20.47
CA GLU A 450 2.63 4.44 -19.20
C GLU A 450 1.26 4.09 -18.62
N LEU A 451 0.36 5.07 -18.53
CA LEU A 451 -0.99 4.88 -17.98
C LEU A 451 -1.83 3.91 -18.82
N LEU A 452 -1.63 3.88 -20.14
CA LEU A 452 -2.29 2.98 -21.06
C LEU A 452 -1.61 1.61 -21.17
N GLY A 453 -0.39 1.45 -20.62
CA GLY A 453 0.41 0.23 -20.72
C GLY A 453 0.85 -0.09 -22.15
N ILE A 454 1.18 0.92 -22.95
CA ILE A 454 1.61 0.78 -24.35
C ILE A 454 2.89 1.56 -24.61
N GLU A 455 3.57 1.23 -25.70
CA GLU A 455 4.70 2.01 -26.20
C GLU A 455 4.27 3.42 -26.62
N ARG A 456 5.12 4.42 -26.35
CA ARG A 456 4.88 5.83 -26.71
C ARG A 456 4.46 6.00 -28.17
N ALA A 457 5.18 5.34 -29.09
CA ALA A 457 4.91 5.40 -30.52
C ALA A 457 3.55 4.82 -30.91
N ALA A 458 2.96 3.96 -30.07
CA ALA A 458 1.68 3.31 -30.31
C ALA A 458 0.47 4.14 -29.86
N VAL A 459 0.65 5.24 -29.11
CA VAL A 459 -0.46 6.08 -28.61
C VAL A 459 -1.27 6.66 -29.77
N ALA A 460 -0.61 7.29 -30.74
CA ALA A 460 -1.27 7.84 -31.93
C ALA A 460 -1.92 6.74 -32.77
N LYS A 461 -1.26 5.58 -32.88
CA LYS A 461 -1.76 4.42 -33.63
C LYS A 461 -3.07 3.87 -33.06
N GLN A 462 -3.21 3.83 -31.72
CA GLN A 462 -4.46 3.39 -31.11
C GLN A 462 -5.67 4.26 -31.48
N ALA A 463 -5.47 5.56 -31.73
CA ALA A 463 -6.53 6.43 -32.18
C ALA A 463 -6.81 6.26 -33.69
N SER A 464 -5.77 6.08 -34.52
CA SER A 464 -5.92 5.93 -35.97
C SER A 464 -6.54 4.59 -36.38
N ASP A 465 -6.34 3.53 -35.58
CA ASP A 465 -6.83 2.18 -35.89
C ASP A 465 -8.30 1.97 -35.49
N LEU A 466 -8.97 2.99 -34.94
CA LEU A 466 -10.37 2.90 -34.53
C LEU A 466 -11.32 2.89 -35.75
N GLY A 467 -12.12 1.84 -35.86
CA GLY A 467 -13.24 1.78 -36.81
C GLY A 467 -14.47 2.55 -36.33
N ALA A 468 -15.55 2.52 -37.13
CA ALA A 468 -16.79 3.27 -36.88
C ALA A 468 -17.53 2.96 -35.56
N GLY A 469 -17.18 1.88 -34.85
CA GLY A 469 -17.71 1.55 -33.52
C GLY A 469 -16.81 1.99 -32.36
N GLY A 470 -15.74 2.75 -32.64
CA GLY A 470 -14.66 3.08 -31.72
C GLY A 470 -14.91 4.27 -30.80
N ASP A 471 -16.05 4.97 -30.89
CA ASP A 471 -16.29 6.24 -30.20
C ASP A 471 -16.02 6.20 -28.69
N ASN A 472 -16.47 5.16 -28.00
CA ASN A 472 -16.22 5.01 -26.57
C ASN A 472 -14.72 4.85 -26.27
N ARG A 473 -13.99 4.12 -27.11
CA ARG A 473 -12.54 3.96 -26.96
C ARG A 473 -11.82 5.25 -27.31
N ALA A 474 -12.26 5.98 -28.33
CA ALA A 474 -11.73 7.30 -28.68
C ALA A 474 -11.84 8.27 -27.49
N GLN A 475 -13.00 8.31 -26.83
CA GLN A 475 -13.19 9.15 -25.64
C GLN A 475 -12.30 8.73 -24.46
N VAL A 476 -12.06 7.43 -24.27
CA VAL A 476 -11.11 6.94 -23.25
C VAL A 476 -9.67 7.35 -23.60
N ILE A 477 -9.27 7.28 -24.87
CA ILE A 477 -7.93 7.72 -25.31
C ILE A 477 -7.77 9.24 -25.12
N THR A 478 -8.77 10.05 -25.48
CA THR A 478 -8.73 11.50 -25.25
C THR A 478 -8.66 11.83 -23.76
N LEU A 479 -9.42 11.11 -22.94
CA LEU A 479 -9.33 11.24 -21.48
C LEU A 479 -7.93 10.86 -20.97
N ALA A 480 -7.33 9.79 -21.52
CA ALA A 480 -5.97 9.36 -21.17
C ALA A 480 -4.92 10.43 -21.49
N LEU A 481 -5.01 11.08 -22.65
CA LEU A 481 -4.10 12.17 -23.05
C LEU A 481 -4.16 13.35 -22.07
N VAL A 482 -5.38 13.77 -21.70
CA VAL A 482 -5.58 14.84 -20.72
C VAL A 482 -5.04 14.42 -19.36
N LEU A 483 -5.42 13.23 -18.85
CA LEU A 483 -4.98 12.74 -17.54
C LEU A 483 -3.46 12.51 -17.49
N GLY A 484 -2.84 12.04 -18.57
CA GLY A 484 -1.39 11.89 -18.65
C GLY A 484 -0.66 13.22 -18.62
N ALA A 485 -1.17 14.24 -19.32
CA ALA A 485 -0.63 15.60 -19.23
C ALA A 485 -0.70 16.17 -17.82
N LEU A 486 -1.85 16.01 -17.16
CA LEU A 486 -2.07 16.49 -15.80
C LEU A 486 -1.23 15.77 -14.77
N GLU A 487 -1.13 14.44 -14.88
CA GLU A 487 -0.29 13.64 -13.98
C GLU A 487 1.18 14.00 -14.18
N SER A 488 1.63 14.22 -15.41
CA SER A 488 3.01 14.64 -15.66
C SER A 488 3.30 16.05 -15.14
N ALA A 489 2.35 16.98 -15.29
CA ALA A 489 2.45 18.32 -14.72
C ALA A 489 2.55 18.29 -13.17
N LEU A 490 1.91 17.31 -12.50
CA LEU A 490 2.02 17.12 -11.06
C LEU A 490 3.36 16.48 -10.62
N CYS A 491 3.95 15.64 -11.47
CA CYS A 491 5.10 14.81 -11.10
C CYS A 491 6.46 15.40 -11.51
N GLY A 492 6.50 16.37 -12.44
CA GLY A 492 7.73 17.04 -12.83
C GLY A 492 8.83 16.05 -13.24
N VAL A 493 8.57 15.21 -14.24
CA VAL A 493 9.57 14.26 -14.75
C VAL A 493 10.65 15.03 -15.53
N SER A 494 11.84 15.12 -14.94
CA SER A 494 13.08 15.50 -15.62
C SER A 494 13.52 14.37 -16.56
N GLY A 495 12.86 14.27 -17.72
CA GLY A 495 13.28 13.41 -18.82
C GLY A 495 13.85 14.30 -19.91
N SER A 496 15.16 14.17 -20.14
CA SER A 496 15.99 14.78 -21.18
C SER A 496 15.26 15.39 -22.39
N VAL A 497 15.67 16.62 -22.71
CA VAL A 497 15.56 17.40 -23.97
C VAL A 497 14.80 18.72 -23.79
N HIS A 498 15.60 19.79 -23.67
CA HIS A 498 15.29 21.20 -23.93
C HIS A 498 14.06 21.77 -23.23
N CYS A 499 14.25 22.28 -22.01
CA CYS A 499 13.30 23.21 -21.42
C CYS A 499 14.03 24.29 -20.61
N SER A 500 14.45 25.34 -21.31
CA SER A 500 14.62 26.66 -20.71
C SER A 500 13.23 27.10 -20.24
N ASP A 501 13.07 27.40 -18.95
CA ASP A 501 11.91 28.02 -18.31
C ASP A 501 10.72 27.14 -17.84
N VAL A 502 10.95 25.98 -17.22
CA VAL A 502 9.88 25.30 -16.44
C VAL A 502 10.36 24.83 -15.06
N LEU A 503 9.79 25.45 -14.01
CA LEU A 503 9.97 25.12 -12.59
C LEU A 503 9.59 23.66 -12.28
N PRO A 504 10.41 22.92 -11.52
CA PRO A 504 10.07 21.59 -11.03
C PRO A 504 9.12 21.65 -9.82
N LEU A 505 8.18 20.70 -9.75
CA LEU A 505 7.43 20.35 -8.53
C LEU A 505 8.18 19.33 -7.63
N ARG A 506 9.41 18.93 -7.99
CA ARG A 506 10.41 18.57 -6.97
C ARG A 506 10.72 19.84 -6.20
N ILE A 507 10.57 19.83 -4.88
CA ILE A 507 11.00 20.95 -4.05
C ILE A 507 12.53 20.97 -4.07
N SER A 508 13.13 21.50 -5.12
CA SER A 508 14.56 21.80 -5.16
C SER A 508 14.81 23.06 -4.32
N GLN A 509 15.87 23.06 -3.50
CA GLN A 509 16.29 24.23 -2.72
C GLN A 509 16.59 25.47 -3.60
N ARG A 510 16.75 25.33 -4.92
CA ARG A 510 17.26 26.40 -5.80
C ARG A 510 16.23 27.42 -6.31
N GLN A 511 14.92 27.25 -6.08
CA GLN A 511 13.93 28.20 -6.64
C GLN A 511 12.86 28.64 -5.63
N GLY A 512 13.12 29.78 -4.99
CA GLY A 512 12.08 30.54 -4.29
C GLY A 512 11.16 31.22 -5.30
N CYS A 513 9.93 30.72 -5.50
CA CYS A 513 8.93 31.46 -6.24
C CYS A 513 7.50 31.27 -5.68
N ARG A 514 6.85 32.38 -5.34
CA ARG A 514 5.46 32.45 -4.90
C ARG A 514 4.55 32.42 -6.13
N TYR A 515 3.68 31.41 -6.26
CA TYR A 515 2.49 31.54 -7.13
C TYR A 515 1.21 31.01 -6.47
N ARG A 516 0.14 31.82 -6.59
CA ARG A 516 -1.23 31.53 -6.17
C ARG A 516 -1.94 30.77 -7.30
N GLY A 517 -1.75 29.45 -7.38
CA GLY A 517 -2.57 28.55 -8.20
C GLY A 517 -3.64 27.86 -7.35
N MET A 518 -4.82 27.57 -7.92
CA MET A 518 -5.95 26.94 -7.21
C MET A 518 -5.55 25.69 -6.40
N PRO A 519 -6.09 25.51 -5.18
CA PRO A 519 -5.67 24.44 -4.29
C PRO A 519 -6.05 23.05 -4.82
N ALA A 520 -5.06 22.15 -4.88
CA ALA A 520 -5.14 20.75 -5.31
C ALA A 520 -6.33 19.94 -4.74
N ARG A 521 -6.89 20.37 -3.60
CA ARG A 521 -8.11 19.78 -2.99
C ARG A 521 -9.36 19.89 -3.86
N ARG A 522 -9.47 20.87 -4.76
CA ARG A 522 -10.64 21.02 -5.66
C ARG A 522 -10.60 20.07 -6.86
N TRP A 523 -9.40 19.65 -7.27
CA TRP A 523 -9.16 18.83 -8.45
C TRP A 523 -9.57 17.35 -8.24
N PHE A 524 -9.16 16.78 -7.11
CA PHE A 524 -9.51 15.41 -6.72
C PHE A 524 -11.01 15.17 -6.53
N GLY A 525 -11.75 16.22 -6.12
CA GLY A 525 -13.20 16.16 -5.98
C GLY A 525 -13.92 15.94 -7.32
N SER A 526 -13.39 16.50 -8.42
CA SER A 526 -14.03 16.42 -9.74
C SER A 526 -13.65 15.16 -10.53
N ALA A 527 -12.40 14.69 -10.44
CA ALA A 527 -11.95 13.49 -11.15
C ALA A 527 -12.50 12.18 -10.55
N ARG A 528 -12.92 12.17 -9.27
CA ARG A 528 -13.60 11.03 -8.61
C ARG A 528 -15.14 11.18 -8.51
N ALA A 529 -15.70 12.34 -8.87
CA ALA A 529 -17.14 12.51 -9.07
C ALA A 529 -17.61 11.95 -10.44
N ILE A 530 -16.64 11.61 -11.29
CA ILE A 530 -16.72 10.90 -12.57
C ILE A 530 -16.29 9.46 -12.29
#